data_AF-A0A975HMR3-F1
#
_entry.id   AF-A0A975HMR3-F1
#
_cell.length_a   1.000
_cell.length_b   1.000
_cell.length_c   1.000
_cell.angle_alpha   90.00
_cell.angle_beta   90.00
_cell.angle_gamma   90.00
#
_symmetry.space_group_name_H-M   'P 1'
#
loop_
_entity.id
_entity.type
_entity.pdbx_description
1 polymer ?
#
loop_
_entity_poly.entity_id
_entity_poly.type
_entity_poly.pdbx_seq_one_letter_code
_entity_poly.pdbx_strand_id
1 'polypeptide(L)' 'MDDTMKQDELLHDVRKTLNQISMNAELLKLVNSTGPENEEIQGIADNILKSVLDCSELLKAFNPKEEP' A
#
# COMPACT_ATOMS: atom_id res chain seq x y z
N MET A 1 13.66 -26.02 0.46
CA MET A 1 12.89 -25.45 -0.67
C MET A 1 11.71 -24.60 -0.20
N ASP A 2 11.35 -24.59 1.09
CA ASP A 2 10.09 -23.99 1.59
C ASP A 2 10.19 -22.48 1.97
N ASP A 3 11.35 -22.03 2.47
CA ASP A 3 11.48 -20.63 2.97
C ASP A 3 11.64 -19.59 1.85
N THR A 4 12.27 -19.96 0.73
CA THR A 4 12.45 -19.06 -0.42
C THR A 4 11.13 -18.74 -1.10
N MET A 5 10.22 -19.73 -1.22
CA MET A 5 8.89 -19.51 -1.80
C MET A 5 8.06 -18.54 -0.96
N LYS A 6 8.12 -18.64 0.37
CA LYS A 6 7.43 -17.72 1.30
C LYS A 6 7.98 -16.29 1.22
N GLN A 7 9.30 -16.13 1.05
CA GLN A 7 9.89 -14.80 0.86
C GLN A 7 9.52 -14.16 -0.47
N ASP A 8 9.45 -14.94 -1.55
CA ASP A 8 9.01 -14.46 -2.85
C ASP A 8 7.54 -14.02 -2.85
N GLU A 9 6.68 -14.75 -2.14
CA GLU A 9 5.26 -14.38 -1.92
C GLU A 9 5.14 -13.07 -1.13
N LEU A 10 5.87 -12.93 -0.02
CA LEU A 10 5.87 -11.69 0.77
C LEU A 10 6.38 -10.49 -0.07
N LEU A 11 7.43 -10.69 -0.86
CA LEU A 11 7.95 -9.64 -1.74
C LEU A 11 6.95 -9.25 -2.82
N HIS A 12 6.24 -10.23 -3.39
CA HIS A 12 5.18 -9.99 -4.35
C HIS A 12 4.04 -9.15 -3.74
N ASP A 13 3.62 -9.48 -2.52
CA ASP A 13 2.55 -8.78 -1.83
C ASP A 13 2.95 -7.36 -1.40
N VAL A 14 4.20 -7.15 -0.97
CA VAL A 14 4.75 -5.80 -0.74
C VAL A 14 4.69 -4.98 -2.03
N ARG A 15 5.12 -5.53 -3.17
CA ARG A 15 5.05 -4.83 -4.46
C ARG A 15 3.61 -4.48 -4.84
N LYS A 16 2.67 -5.37 -4.57
CA LYS A 16 1.23 -5.13 -4.83
C LYS A 16 0.72 -3.94 -4.03
N THR A 17 1.02 -3.87 -2.73
CA THR A 17 0.58 -2.75 -1.88
C THR A 17 1.22 -1.42 -2.29
N LEU A 18 2.51 -1.42 -2.67
CA LEU A 18 3.19 -0.24 -3.21
C LEU A 18 2.56 0.28 -4.52
N ASN A 19 2.13 -0.65 -5.39
CA ASN A 19 1.40 -0.29 -6.62
C ASN A 19 0.04 0.32 -6.31
N GLN A 20 -0.68 -0.21 -5.31
CA GLN A 20 -1.96 0.37 -4.87
C GLN A 20 -1.79 1.78 -4.29
N ILE A 21 -0.74 2.02 -3.50
CA ILE A 21 -0.40 3.36 -3.00
C ILE A 21 -0.15 4.31 -4.17
N SER A 22 0.67 3.90 -5.14
CA SER A 22 1.00 4.73 -6.30
C SER A 22 -0.23 5.07 -7.14
N MET A 23 -1.08 4.07 -7.43
CA MET A 23 -2.31 4.26 -8.18
C MET A 23 -3.29 5.19 -7.46
N ASN A 24 -3.50 5.00 -6.16
CA ASN A 24 -4.40 5.86 -5.39
C ASN A 24 -3.85 7.30 -5.28
N ALA A 25 -2.53 7.48 -5.20
CA ALA A 25 -1.92 8.81 -5.22
C ALA A 25 -2.09 9.52 -6.57
N GLU A 26 -2.01 8.79 -7.69
CA GLU A 26 -2.33 9.32 -9.01
C GLU A 26 -3.81 9.67 -9.15
N LEU A 27 -4.69 8.79 -8.67
CA LEU A 27 -6.14 9.03 -8.64
C LEU A 27 -6.48 10.28 -7.83
N LEU A 28 -5.86 10.48 -6.67
CA LEU A 28 -6.05 11.66 -5.84
C LEU A 28 -5.67 12.95 -6.59
N LYS A 29 -4.56 12.94 -7.34
CA LYS A 29 -4.14 14.10 -8.17
C LYS A 29 -5.15 14.38 -9.28
N LEU A 30 -5.67 13.34 -9.92
CA LEU A 30 -6.67 13.46 -10.98
C LEU A 30 -7.96 14.06 -10.44
N VAL A 31 -8.49 13.48 -9.36
CA VAL A 31 -9.73 13.89 -8.70
C VAL A 31 -9.62 15.31 -8.17
N ASN A 32 -8.50 15.69 -7.56
CA ASN A 32 -8.26 17.08 -7.14
C ASN A 32 -8.27 18.09 -8.31
N SER A 33 -8.00 17.64 -9.53
CA SER A 33 -8.02 18.49 -10.73
C SER A 33 -9.43 18.69 -11.31
N THR A 34 -10.43 17.92 -10.88
CA THR A 34 -11.80 17.96 -11.41
C THR A 34 -12.80 18.71 -10.51
N GLY A 35 -12.35 19.25 -9.38
CA GLY A 35 -13.22 19.91 -8.39
C GLY A 35 -14.07 18.89 -7.62
N PRO A 36 -13.44 17.97 -6.88
CA PRO A 36 -14.11 16.81 -6.33
C PRO A 36 -14.88 17.14 -5.05
N GLU A 37 -15.78 16.26 -4.66
CA GLU A 37 -16.41 16.33 -3.34
C GLU A 37 -15.42 15.84 -2.27
N ASN A 38 -15.50 16.42 -1.07
CA ASN A 38 -14.63 16.06 0.05
C ASN A 38 -14.69 14.56 0.40
N GLU A 39 -15.86 13.93 0.19
CA GLU A 39 -16.04 12.49 0.43
C GLU A 39 -15.22 11.61 -0.52
N GLU A 40 -15.06 12.03 -1.78
CA GLU A 40 -14.26 11.31 -2.78
C GLU A 40 -12.77 11.39 -2.45
N ILE A 41 -12.29 12.59 -2.07
CA ILE A 41 -10.92 12.80 -1.56
C ILE A 41 -10.68 11.92 -0.33
N GLN A 42 -11.62 11.92 0.62
CA GLN A 42 -11.50 11.14 1.85
C GLN A 42 -11.43 9.64 1.55
N GLY A 43 -12.30 9.13 0.67
CA GLY A 43 -12.28 7.71 0.29
C GLY A 43 -10.97 7.28 -0.36
N ILE A 44 -10.37 8.14 -1.20
CA ILE A 44 -9.06 7.85 -1.79
C ILE A 44 -7.96 7.89 -0.73
N ALA A 45 -8.00 8.87 0.18
CA ALA A 45 -7.03 8.98 1.28
C ALA A 45 -7.10 7.77 2.23
N ASP A 46 -8.31 7.29 2.55
CA ASP A 46 -8.52 6.09 3.37
C ASP A 46 -7.95 4.84 2.69
N ASN A 47 -8.10 4.73 1.37
CA ASN A 47 -7.51 3.63 0.59
C ASN A 47 -5.97 3.69 0.56
N ILE A 48 -5.38 4.89 0.49
CA ILE A 48 -3.93 5.07 0.63
C ILE A 48 -3.49 4.61 2.02
N LEU A 49 -4.16 5.09 3.07
CA LEU A 49 -3.81 4.76 4.45
C LEU A 49 -3.87 3.24 4.69
N LYS A 50 -4.94 2.58 4.23
CA LYS A 50 -5.08 1.13 4.30
C LYS A 50 -3.91 0.42 3.60
N SER A 51 -3.58 0.82 2.38
CA SER A 51 -2.50 0.19 1.61
C SER A 51 -1.13 0.39 2.27
N VAL A 52 -0.90 1.53 2.94
CA VAL A 52 0.31 1.80 3.73
C VAL A 52 0.39 0.90 4.96
N LEU A 53 -0.71 0.73 5.70
CA LEU A 53 -0.76 -0.15 6.86
C LEU A 53 -0.50 -1.61 6.46
N ASP A 54 -1.16 -2.08 5.40
CA ASP A 54 -0.95 -3.42 4.85
C ASP A 54 0.53 -3.62 4.41
N CYS A 55 1.11 -2.63 3.73
CA CYS A 55 2.53 -2.65 3.35
C CYS A 55 3.46 -2.72 4.58
N SER A 56 3.17 -1.97 5.63
CA SER A 56 3.96 -1.98 6.86
C SER A 56 3.93 -3.34 7.54
N GLU A 57 2.77 -3.98 7.64
CA GLU A 57 2.65 -5.32 8.22
C GLU A 57 3.38 -6.38 7.38
N LEU A 58 3.28 -6.30 6.05
CA LEU A 58 4.03 -7.20 5.15
C LEU A 58 5.55 -7.01 5.26
N LEU A 59 6.03 -5.77 5.42
CA LEU A 59 7.45 -5.48 5.60
C LEU A 59 7.98 -6.00 6.93
N LYS A 60 7.20 -5.90 8.03
CA LYS A 60 7.54 -6.52 9.32
C LYS A 60 7.64 -8.04 9.18
N ALA A 61 6.69 -8.66 8.47
CA ALA A 61 6.72 -10.10 8.20
C ALA A 61 7.92 -10.50 7.32
N PHE A 62 8.32 -9.64 6.38
CA PHE A 62 9.49 -9.85 5.52
C PHE A 62 10.82 -9.69 6.26
N ASN A 63 10.91 -8.75 7.21
CA ASN A 63 12.10 -8.50 8.02
C ASN A 63 11.76 -8.35 9.52
N PRO A 64 11.55 -9.45 10.25
CA PRO A 64 11.07 -9.44 11.64
C PRO A 64 12.10 -8.95 12.68
N LYS A 65 13.25 -8.41 12.24
CA LYS A 65 14.35 -7.98 13.12
C LYS A 65 14.36 -6.48 13.44
N GLU A 66 13.45 -5.69 12.89
CA GLU A 66 13.32 -4.26 13.21
C GLU A 66 12.15 -4.03 14.17
N GLU A 67 12.34 -4.38 15.44
CA GLU A 67 11.69 -3.69 16.57
C GLU A 67 12.76 -2.80 17.24
N PRO A 68 12.42 -1.55 17.64
CA PRO A 68 13.28 -0.74 18.50
C PRO A 68 13.46 -1.32 19.90
#